data_AF-A0A8J5FLR3-F1
#
_entry.id   AF-A0A8J5FLR3-F1
#
_cell.length_a   1.000
_cell.length_b   1.000
_cell.length_c   1.000
_cell.angle_alpha   90.00
_cell.angle_beta   90.00
_cell.angle_gamma   90.00
#
_symmetry.space_group_name_H-M   'P 1'
#
loop_
_entity.id
_entity.type
_entity.pdbx_description
1 polymer ?
#
loop_
_entity_poly.entity_id
_entity_poly.type
_entity_poly.pdbx_seq_one_letter_code
_entity_poly.pdbx_strand_id
1 'polypeptide(L)'
;MANYLKSVMRKLQRRLQGGFRKEERVPDDVKTGHVAVHAMAVEGRELQRFIVEVTELGRPEFMRLLERAEEEFGYEQEGVLVVPCCADELQKILNHN
;
A
#
# COMPACT_ATOMS: atom_id res chain seq x y z
N MET A 1 -8.53 -4.65 -15.73
CA MET A 1 -8.70 -3.31 -15.14
C MET A 1 -9.72 -3.30 -13.98
N ALA A 2 -11.05 -3.28 -14.19
CA ALA A 2 -12.05 -3.08 -13.11
C ALA A 2 -12.18 -4.21 -12.03
N ASN A 3 -11.46 -5.32 -12.17
CA ASN A 3 -11.53 -6.45 -11.24
C ASN A 3 -10.45 -6.41 -10.16
N TYR A 4 -9.33 -5.72 -10.41
CA TYR A 4 -8.18 -5.73 -9.51
C TYR A 4 -8.39 -4.82 -8.30
N LEU A 5 -8.87 -3.59 -8.50
CA LEU A 5 -9.23 -2.69 -7.40
C LEU A 5 -10.29 -3.32 -6.49
N LYS A 6 -11.24 -4.07 -7.06
CA LYS A 6 -12.21 -4.83 -6.25
C LYS A 6 -11.53 -5.92 -5.43
N SER A 7 -10.48 -6.56 -5.94
CA SER A 7 -9.73 -7.59 -5.21
C SER A 7 -8.91 -6.99 -4.08
N VAL A 8 -8.14 -5.92 -4.35
CA VAL A 8 -7.34 -5.19 -3.37
C VAL A 8 -8.21 -4.55 -2.31
N MET A 9 -9.26 -3.80 -2.71
CA MET A 9 -10.20 -3.19 -1.77
C MET A 9 -10.93 -4.23 -0.95
N ARG A 10 -11.33 -5.37 -1.54
CA ARG A 10 -11.95 -6.46 -0.77
C ARG A 10 -10.97 -7.13 0.20
N LYS A 11 -9.68 -7.20 -0.12
CA LYS A 11 -8.64 -7.73 0.79
C LYS A 11 -8.32 -6.74 1.91
N LEU A 12 -8.17 -5.46 1.61
CA LEU A 12 -8.04 -4.38 2.60
C LEU A 12 -9.28 -4.31 3.50
N GLN A 13 -10.47 -4.35 2.93
CA GLN A 13 -11.74 -4.38 3.65
C GLN A 13 -11.85 -5.63 4.55
N ARG A 14 -11.37 -6.80 4.11
CA ARG A 14 -11.25 -8.00 4.96
C ARG A 14 -10.26 -7.82 6.11
N ARG A 15 -9.18 -7.05 5.96
CA ARG A 15 -8.25 -6.70 7.05
C ARG A 15 -8.86 -5.67 8.02
N LEU A 16 -9.68 -4.75 7.52
CA LEU A 16 -10.42 -3.79 8.34
C LEU A 16 -11.59 -4.43 9.10
N GLN A 17 -12.22 -5.47 8.53
CA GLN A 17 -13.40 -6.15 9.12
C GLN A 17 -13.06 -7.42 9.91
N GLY A 18 -12.03 -8.16 9.49
CA GLY A 18 -11.43 -9.25 10.26
C GLY A 18 -10.30 -8.67 11.08
N GLY A 19 -10.62 -8.21 12.28
CA GLY A 19 -9.69 -7.47 13.15
C GLY A 19 -8.29 -8.08 13.17
N PHE A 20 -7.28 -7.21 13.22
CA PHE A 20 -5.88 -7.57 13.44
C PHE A 20 -5.81 -8.77 14.39
N ARG A 21 -5.13 -9.85 14.00
CA ARG A 21 -4.77 -10.91 14.95
C ARG A 21 -4.22 -10.19 16.18
N LYS A 22 -4.78 -10.47 17.36
CA LYS A 22 -4.56 -9.72 18.62
C LYS A 22 -3.09 -9.48 19.01
N GLU A 23 -2.14 -10.09 18.31
CA GLU A 23 -0.69 -9.99 18.50
C GLU A 23 0.04 -9.04 17.53
N GLU A 24 -0.56 -8.60 16.42
CA GLU A 24 0.07 -7.62 15.52
C GLU A 24 -0.40 -6.21 15.91
N ARG A 25 0.31 -5.59 16.85
CA ARG A 25 0.04 -4.20 17.22
C ARG A 25 0.24 -3.32 16.00
N VAL A 26 -0.83 -2.65 15.57
CA VAL A 26 -0.72 -1.54 14.63
C VAL A 26 0.22 -0.52 15.24
N PRO A 27 1.30 -0.11 14.54
CA PRO A 27 2.19 0.92 15.04
C PRO A 27 1.42 2.20 15.40
N ASP A 28 1.78 2.85 16.52
CA ASP A 28 1.05 3.99 17.07
C ASP A 28 0.98 5.19 16.10
N ASP A 29 1.86 5.23 15.09
CA ASP A 29 1.90 6.26 14.06
C ASP A 29 0.90 6.03 12.91
N VAL A 30 0.24 4.87 12.84
CA VAL A 30 -0.78 4.57 11.83
C VAL A 30 -2.17 4.85 12.39
N LYS A 31 -2.78 5.95 11.94
CA LYS A 31 -4.15 6.35 12.31
C LYS A 31 -5.19 5.50 11.58
N THR A 32 -6.41 5.42 12.13
CA THR A 32 -7.57 4.85 11.42
C THR A 32 -7.73 5.49 10.05
N GLY A 33 -8.01 4.68 9.02
CA GLY A 33 -8.12 5.14 7.64
C GLY A 33 -6.77 5.37 6.94
N HIS A 34 -5.66 4.99 7.56
CA HIS A 34 -4.34 5.05 6.94
C HIS A 34 -3.70 3.67 6.85
N VAL A 35 -2.73 3.53 5.95
CA VAL A 35 -1.91 2.33 5.77
C VAL A 35 -0.44 2.73 5.68
N ALA A 36 0.45 1.88 6.19
CA ALA A 36 1.89 2.02 5.98
C ALA A 36 2.27 1.47 4.60
N VAL A 37 2.99 2.26 3.81
CA VAL A 37 3.50 1.91 2.48
C VAL A 37 5.01 2.06 2.44
N HIS A 38 5.72 1.05 1.94
CA HIS A 38 7.15 1.08 1.65
C HIS A 38 7.39 1.23 0.14
N ALA A 39 8.08 2.29 -0.25
CA ALA A 39 8.67 2.40 -1.58
C ALA A 39 9.97 1.59 -1.61
N MET A 40 10.06 0.61 -2.53
CA MET A 40 11.26 -0.21 -2.74
C MET A 40 11.80 0.02 -4.14
N ALA A 41 12.99 0.62 -4.25
CA ALA A 41 13.69 0.73 -5.53
C ALA A 41 14.37 -0.60 -5.88
N VAL A 42 14.05 -1.15 -7.06
CA VAL A 42 14.54 -2.44 -7.58
C VAL A 42 16.08 -2.48 -7.71
N GLU A 43 16.75 -1.33 -7.77
CA GLU A 43 18.21 -1.23 -7.95
C GLU A 43 18.97 -0.51 -6.82
N GLY A 44 18.39 -0.35 -5.63
CA GLY A 44 19.13 0.34 -4.56
C GLY A 44 18.36 0.64 -3.28
N ARG A 45 18.14 -0.40 -2.46
CA ARG A 45 18.06 -0.50 -0.98
C ARG A 45 17.45 0.61 -0.11
N GLU A 46 16.89 1.69 -0.62
CA GLU A 46 16.22 2.69 0.22
C GLU A 46 14.73 2.36 0.31
N LEU A 47 14.40 1.62 1.37
CA LEU A 47 13.03 1.45 1.83
C LEU A 47 12.61 2.72 2.57
N GLN A 48 11.74 3.51 1.95
CA GLN A 48 11.13 4.66 2.61
C GLN A 48 9.67 4.37 2.98
N ARG A 49 9.31 4.66 4.23
CA ARG A 49 7.96 4.46 4.78
C ARG A 49 7.12 5.71 4.68
N PHE A 50 5.89 5.53 4.20
CA PHE A 50 4.86 6.54 4.08
C PHE A 50 3.60 6.08 4.82
N ILE A 51 2.91 7.01 5.46
CA ILE A 51 1.57 6.78 6.01
C ILE A 51 0.57 7.42 5.06
N VAL A 52 -0.24 6.59 4.43
CA VAL A 52 -1.09 6.97 3.28
C VAL A 52 -2.55 6.76 3.63
N GLU A 53 -3.42 7.73 3.35
CA GLU A 53 -4.86 7.52 3.50
C GLU A 53 -5.35 6.44 2.53
N VAL A 54 -6.28 5.58 2.95
CA VAL A 54 -6.81 4.52 2.08
C VAL A 54 -7.53 5.06 0.84
N THR A 55 -7.96 6.32 0.84
CA THR A 55 -8.56 7.03 -0.29
C THR A 55 -7.57 7.21 -1.45
N GLU A 56 -6.29 7.46 -1.14
CA GLU A 56 -5.21 7.63 -2.12
C GLU A 56 -4.98 6.37 -2.95
N LEU A 57 -5.22 5.19 -2.36
CA LEU A 57 -5.06 3.89 -3.04
C LEU A 57 -6.02 3.72 -4.22
N GLY A 58 -7.11 4.49 -4.25
CA GLY A 58 -8.09 4.49 -5.33
C GLY A 58 -7.71 5.36 -6.53
N ARG A 59 -6.62 6.14 -6.43
CA ARG A 59 -6.19 7.05 -7.50
C ARG A 59 -5.54 6.30 -8.66
N PRO A 60 -5.76 6.72 -9.92
CA PRO A 60 -5.25 6.00 -11.09
C PRO A 60 -3.74 5.70 -11.06
N GLU A 61 -2.94 6.67 -10.61
CA GLU A 61 -1.49 6.55 -10.52
C GLU A 61 -1.08 5.57 -9.44
N PHE A 62 -1.75 5.62 -8.28
CA PHE A 62 -1.51 4.67 -7.20
C PHE A 62 -1.96 3.26 -7.59
N MET A 63 -3.09 3.12 -8.27
CA MET A 63 -3.58 1.82 -8.75
C MET A 63 -2.58 1.13 -9.68
N ARG A 64 -1.97 1.86 -10.61
CA ARG A 64 -0.92 1.30 -11.48
C ARG A 64 0.29 0.81 -10.69
N LEU A 65 0.62 1.49 -9.60
CA LEU A 65 1.70 1.09 -8.71
C LEU A 65 1.35 -0.19 -7.92
N LEU A 66 0.10 -0.34 -7.50
CA LEU A 66 -0.40 -1.56 -6.87
C LEU A 66 -0.39 -2.75 -7.83
N GLU A 67 -0.77 -2.54 -9.10
CA GLU A 67 -0.70 -3.56 -10.15
C GLU A 67 0.74 -4.06 -10.33
N ARG A 68 1.71 -3.15 -10.42
CA ARG A 68 3.14 -3.53 -10.47
C ARG A 68 3.58 -4.30 -9.22
N ALA A 69 3.13 -3.88 -8.04
CA ALA A 69 3.46 -4.57 -6.80
C ALA A 69 2.90 -6.00 -6.74
N GLU A 70 1.73 -6.25 -7.33
CA GLU A 70 1.19 -7.60 -7.48
C GLU A 70 2.01 -8.43 -8.46
N GLU A 71 2.38 -7.87 -9.61
CA GLU A 71 3.18 -8.57 -10.62
C GLU A 71 4.54 -9.02 -10.04
N GLU A 72 5.15 -8.20 -9.18
CA GLU A 72 6.47 -8.46 -8.60
C GLU A 72 6.42 -9.31 -7.31
N PHE A 73 5.48 -9.02 -6.40
CA PHE A 73 5.46 -9.63 -5.06
C PHE A 73 4.27 -10.57 -4.84
N GLY A 74 3.35 -10.68 -5.80
CA GLY A 74 2.09 -11.40 -5.64
C GLY A 74 1.16 -10.78 -4.61
N TYR A 75 0.14 -11.54 -4.21
CA TYR A 75 -0.88 -11.07 -3.27
C TYR A 75 -0.49 -11.22 -1.80
N GLU A 76 0.63 -11.86 -1.47
CA GLU A 76 0.90 -12.38 -0.11
C GLU A 76 1.57 -11.37 0.83
N GLN A 77 1.55 -10.08 0.50
CA GLN A 77 2.11 -9.06 1.39
C GLN A 77 1.34 -8.98 2.72
N GLU A 78 2.06 -9.19 3.83
CA GLU A 78 1.55 -9.10 5.20
C GLU A 78 2.08 -7.85 5.92
N GLY A 79 1.27 -7.26 6.81
CA GLY A 79 1.64 -6.03 7.52
C GLY A 79 1.65 -4.81 6.60
N VAL A 80 2.83 -4.42 6.13
CA VAL A 80 3.13 -3.20 5.35
C VAL A 80 2.96 -3.46 3.85
N LEU A 81 2.35 -2.51 3.14
CA LEU A 81 2.26 -2.56 1.68
C LEU A 81 3.59 -2.11 1.05
N VAL A 82 4.24 -2.96 0.28
CA VAL A 82 5.46 -2.68 -0.48
C VAL A 82 5.08 -2.42 -1.93
N VAL A 83 5.63 -1.34 -2.50
CA VAL A 83 5.43 -0.95 -3.89
C VAL A 83 6.77 -0.78 -4.61
N PRO A 84 6.90 -1.24 -5.86
CA PRO A 84 8.17 -1.26 -6.59
C PRO A 84 8.44 0.09 -7.27
N CYS A 85 8.71 1.11 -6.46
CA CYS A 85 9.09 2.44 -6.93
C CYS A 85 10.11 3.09 -5.99
N CYS A 86 10.75 4.16 -6.45
CA CYS A 86 11.55 4.99 -5.55
C CYS A 86 10.66 5.90 -4.70
N ALA A 87 11.21 6.37 -3.58
CA ALA A 87 10.53 7.28 -2.66
C ALA A 87 10.01 8.55 -3.35
N ASP A 88 10.78 9.12 -4.29
CA ASP A 88 10.40 10.33 -5.02
C ASP A 88 9.18 10.11 -5.93
N GLU A 89 9.06 8.94 -6.55
CA GLU A 89 7.90 8.58 -7.37
C GLU A 89 6.65 8.48 -6.50
N LEU A 90 6.74 7.77 -5.37
CA LEU A 90 5.62 7.66 -4.43
C LEU A 90 5.21 9.02 -3.86
N GLN A 91 6.18 9.86 -3.48
CA GLN A 91 5.90 11.21 -2.98
C GLN A 91 5.20 12.08 -4.04
N LYS A 92 5.60 11.98 -5.31
CA LYS A 92 4.93 12.70 -6.41
C LYS A 92 3.48 12.26 -6.57
N ILE A 93 3.22 10.95 -6.54
CA ILE A 93 1.87 10.39 -6.62
C ILE A 93 1.01 10.96 -5.48
N LEU A 94 1.52 10.95 -4.26
CA LEU A 94 0.80 11.45 -3.07
C LEU A 94 0.57 12.97 -3.07
N ASN A 95 1.41 13.75 -3.75
CA ASN A 95 1.35 15.22 -3.74
C ASN A 95 0.49 15.82 -4.86
N HIS A 96 0.06 15.04 -5.85
CA HIS A 96 -0.84 15.54 -6.88
C HIS A 96 -2.26 15.54 -6.32
N ASN A 97 -3.07 16.58 -6.53
CA ASN A 97 -4.49 16.63 -6.10
C ASN A 97 -5.41 16.17 -7.23
#